data_AF-A0A2A2K6J4-F1
#
_entry.id   AF-A0A2A2K6J4-F1
#
_cell.length_a   1.000
_cell.length_b   1.000
_cell.length_c   1.000
_cell.angle_alpha   90.00
_cell.angle_beta   90.00
_cell.angle_gamma   90.00
#
_symmetry.space_group_name_H-M   'P 1'
#
loop_
_entity.id
_entity.type
_entity.pdbx_description
1 polymer ?
#
loop_
_entity_poly.entity_id
_entity_poly.type
_entity_poly.pdbx_seq_one_letter_code
_entity_poly.pdbx_strand_id
1 'polypeptide(L)'
;MSLKIRTTFFEIRMINLGRAGSTPLECARLDMIGEVVQEFTNTEGAGKLPAVLLGFIKANKEEFYKTKIVPDVDKYAPIIERFLLENGNNGLFSGDRETWVDIFAAETFSKLTDYASHDALDAYPRIQALITRIHNIPAIKEHIAKRKPTPA
;
A
#
# COMPACT_ATOMS: atom_id res chain seq x y z
N MET A 1 15.12 12.26 3.36
CA MET A 1 15.94 12.08 2.13
C MET A 1 16.25 10.62 1.79
N SER A 2 16.15 9.66 2.72
CA SER A 2 16.54 8.25 2.49
C SER A 2 15.47 7.36 1.81
N LEU A 3 14.17 7.69 1.91
CA LEU A 3 13.12 6.85 1.31
C LEU A 3 12.97 7.02 -0.21
N LYS A 4 13.12 8.23 -0.76
CA LYS A 4 13.03 8.49 -2.22
C LYS A 4 14.00 7.61 -3.03
N ILE A 5 15.18 7.33 -2.48
CA ILE A 5 16.19 6.47 -3.13
C ILE A 5 15.73 5.00 -3.14
N ARG A 6 14.96 4.55 -2.14
CA ARG A 6 14.46 3.17 -2.05
C ARG A 6 13.33 2.89 -3.05
N THR A 7 12.43 3.85 -3.25
CA THR A 7 11.34 3.73 -4.25
C THR A 7 11.93 3.65 -5.66
N THR A 8 12.89 4.50 -5.99
CA THR A 8 13.60 4.48 -7.29
C THR A 8 14.35 3.16 -7.54
N PHE A 9 15.00 2.57 -6.53
CA PHE A 9 15.65 1.25 -6.69
C PHE A 9 14.65 0.10 -6.85
N PHE A 10 13.48 0.17 -6.19
CA PHE A 10 12.41 -0.80 -6.35
C PHE A 10 11.78 -0.68 -7.73
N GLU A 11 11.48 0.54 -8.19
CA GLU A 11 11.01 0.83 -9.56
C GLU A 11 11.97 0.29 -10.63
N ILE A 12 13.28 0.59 -10.51
CA ILE A 12 14.31 0.08 -11.44
C ILE A 12 14.35 -1.46 -11.44
N ARG A 13 14.21 -2.09 -10.27
CA ARG A 13 14.17 -3.56 -10.17
C ARG A 13 12.90 -4.16 -10.78
N MET A 14 11.77 -3.48 -10.69
CA MET A 14 10.50 -3.95 -11.21
C MET A 14 10.34 -3.71 -12.72
N ILE A 15 10.98 -2.66 -13.26
CA ILE A 15 11.21 -2.48 -14.71
C ILE A 15 11.97 -3.69 -15.25
N ASN A 16 13.05 -4.10 -14.59
CA ASN A 16 13.85 -5.27 -15.01
C ASN A 16 13.09 -6.61 -14.89
N LEU A 17 12.04 -6.68 -14.07
CA LEU A 17 11.18 -7.86 -13.93
C LEU A 17 9.97 -7.84 -14.88
N GLY A 18 9.86 -6.83 -15.75
CA GLY A 18 8.72 -6.68 -16.68
C GLY A 18 7.40 -6.42 -15.96
N ARG A 19 7.46 -5.83 -14.75
CA ARG A 19 6.31 -5.48 -13.90
C ARG A 19 6.07 -3.97 -13.83
N ALA A 20 6.75 -3.22 -14.70
CA ALA A 20 6.42 -1.85 -15.05
C ALA A 20 5.34 -1.81 -16.15
N GLY A 21 4.70 -0.66 -16.33
CA GLY A 21 3.71 -0.46 -17.38
C GLY A 21 4.24 -0.84 -18.76
N SER A 22 3.35 -1.26 -19.65
CA SER A 22 3.70 -1.69 -21.00
C SER A 22 3.98 -0.50 -21.93
N THR A 23 3.46 0.68 -21.61
CA THR A 23 3.66 1.92 -22.36
C THR A 23 4.20 3.05 -21.46
N PRO A 24 4.92 4.05 -22.00
CA PRO A 24 5.41 5.18 -21.20
C PRO A 24 4.31 5.92 -20.43
N LEU A 25 3.11 6.04 -21.01
CA LEU A 25 1.97 6.66 -20.36
C LEU A 25 1.45 5.83 -19.19
N GLU A 26 1.41 4.51 -19.36
CA GLU A 26 1.05 3.56 -18.29
C GLU A 26 2.07 3.61 -17.15
N CYS A 27 3.37 3.64 -17.46
CA CYS A 27 4.43 3.83 -16.46
C CYS A 27 4.25 5.13 -15.68
N ALA A 28 4.07 6.26 -16.37
CA ALA A 28 3.88 7.56 -15.69
C ALA A 28 2.63 7.57 -14.78
N ARG A 29 1.56 6.91 -15.21
CA ARG A 29 0.34 6.75 -14.39
C ARG A 29 0.60 5.88 -13.17
N LEU A 30 1.31 4.76 -13.32
CA LEU A 30 1.69 3.89 -12.22
C LEU A 30 2.60 4.63 -11.23
N ASP A 31 3.58 5.40 -11.71
CA ASP A 31 4.47 6.20 -10.87
C ASP A 31 3.68 7.22 -10.07
N MET A 32 2.75 7.95 -10.69
CA MET A 32 1.85 8.89 -10.00
C MET A 32 1.03 8.18 -8.90
N ILE A 33 0.46 7.01 -9.18
CA ILE A 33 -0.31 6.25 -8.16
C ILE A 33 0.62 5.79 -7.03
N GLY A 34 1.82 5.30 -7.38
CA GLY A 34 2.85 4.92 -6.42
C GLY A 34 3.26 6.08 -5.51
N GLU A 35 3.37 7.30 -6.05
CA GLU A 35 3.64 8.51 -5.28
C GLU A 35 2.50 8.81 -4.29
N VAL A 36 1.23 8.67 -4.69
CA VAL A 36 0.09 8.84 -3.78
C VAL A 36 0.11 7.83 -2.63
N VAL A 37 0.41 6.56 -2.92
CA VAL A 37 0.57 5.52 -1.89
C VAL A 37 1.77 5.84 -0.98
N GLN A 38 2.87 6.35 -1.55
CA GLN A 38 4.04 6.77 -0.80
C GLN A 38 3.74 7.98 0.10
N GLU A 39 2.94 8.94 -0.35
CA GLU A 39 2.48 10.05 0.48
C GLU A 39 1.68 9.55 1.68
N PHE A 40 0.77 8.59 1.48
CA PHE A 40 0.05 7.96 2.57
C PHE A 40 1.01 7.39 3.62
N THR A 41 2.07 6.68 3.22
CA THR A 41 3.08 6.17 4.18
C THR A 41 3.97 7.24 4.81
N ASN A 42 3.96 8.49 4.31
CA ASN A 42 4.71 9.60 4.89
C ASN A 42 3.84 10.49 5.79
N THR A 43 2.56 10.16 5.96
CA THR A 43 1.65 10.88 6.85
C THR A 43 2.02 10.71 8.31
N GLU A 44 1.52 11.64 9.14
CA GLU A 44 1.71 11.67 10.58
C GLU A 44 1.08 10.44 11.28
N GLY A 45 0.02 9.86 10.72
CA GLY A 45 -0.55 8.60 11.18
C GLY A 45 0.22 7.41 10.63
N ALA A 46 0.00 7.07 9.36
CA ALA A 46 0.44 5.79 8.82
C ALA A 46 1.98 5.67 8.78
N GLY A 47 2.70 6.78 8.60
CA GLY A 47 4.16 6.80 8.62
C GLY A 47 4.77 6.63 10.01
N LYS A 48 4.09 7.08 11.07
CA LYS A 48 4.55 6.94 12.46
C LYS A 48 4.01 5.69 13.14
N LEU A 49 3.07 4.98 12.51
CA LEU A 49 2.52 3.72 13.02
C LEU A 49 3.62 2.71 13.40
N PRO A 50 4.65 2.43 12.58
CA PRO A 50 5.74 1.55 12.98
C PRO A 50 6.49 2.03 14.23
N ALA A 51 6.71 3.35 14.37
CA ALA A 51 7.40 3.92 15.51
C ALA A 51 6.56 3.85 16.80
N VAL A 52 5.23 3.95 16.70
CA VAL A 52 4.30 3.73 17.82
C VAL A 52 4.26 2.24 18.20
N LEU A 53 4.20 1.33 17.23
CA LEU A 53 4.17 -0.11 17.47
C LEU A 53 5.45 -0.62 18.14
N LEU A 54 6.61 -0.11 17.70
CA LEU A 54 7.92 -0.43 18.28
C LEU A 54 8.19 0.30 19.61
N GLY A 55 7.29 1.18 20.06
CA GLY A 55 7.42 1.90 21.32
C GLY A 55 8.44 3.04 21.33
N PHE A 56 8.95 3.46 20.15
CA PHE A 56 9.77 4.66 20.02
C PHE A 56 8.97 5.93 20.32
N ILE A 57 7.67 5.92 20.02
CA ILE A 57 6.73 6.98 20.36
C ILE A 57 5.77 6.43 21.42
N LYS A 58 5.81 7.00 22.62
CA LYS A 58 4.84 6.71 23.68
C LYS A 58 3.52 7.41 23.34
N ALA A 59 2.67 6.73 22.58
CA ALA A 59 1.30 7.15 22.30
C ALA A 59 0.31 6.07 22.74
N ASN A 60 -0.88 6.48 23.18
CA ASN A 60 -1.98 5.53 23.35
C ASN A 60 -2.41 5.05 21.95
N LYS A 61 -2.29 3.74 21.70
CA LYS A 61 -2.56 3.13 20.40
C LYS A 61 -3.96 3.48 19.89
N GLU A 62 -4.98 3.31 20.73
CA GLU A 62 -6.39 3.57 20.35
C GLU A 62 -6.64 5.03 19.99
N GLU A 63 -6.05 5.95 20.75
CA GLU A 63 -6.16 7.39 20.50
C GLU A 63 -5.42 7.78 19.21
N PHE A 64 -4.23 7.24 19.00
CA PHE A 64 -3.44 7.46 17.78
C PHE A 64 -4.20 6.95 16.53
N TYR A 65 -4.88 5.80 16.63
CA TYR A 65 -5.69 5.29 15.53
C TYR A 65 -6.82 6.24 15.16
N LYS A 66 -7.64 6.63 16.14
CA LYS A 66 -8.80 7.50 15.90
C LYS A 66 -8.41 8.90 15.43
N THR A 67 -7.34 9.46 15.98
CA THR A 67 -6.97 10.87 15.75
C THR A 67 -6.05 11.08 14.56
N LYS A 68 -5.25 10.07 14.18
CA LYS A 68 -4.24 10.19 13.12
C LYS A 68 -4.48 9.23 11.96
N ILE A 69 -4.72 7.95 12.24
CA ILE A 69 -4.87 6.95 11.16
C ILE A 69 -6.20 7.09 10.43
N VAL A 70 -7.33 7.24 11.14
CA VAL A 70 -8.65 7.37 10.50
C VAL A 70 -8.72 8.55 9.53
N PRO A 71 -8.28 9.78 9.91
CA PRO A 71 -8.25 10.90 8.96
C PRO A 71 -7.34 10.68 7.74
N ASP A 72 -6.19 10.01 7.93
CA ASP A 72 -5.29 9.69 6.81
C ASP A 72 -5.93 8.67 5.87
N VAL A 73 -6.60 7.65 6.41
CA VAL A 73 -7.34 6.66 5.62
C VAL A 73 -8.49 7.34 4.87
N ASP A 74 -9.30 8.16 5.53
CA ASP A 74 -10.42 8.88 4.91
C ASP A 74 -9.98 9.86 3.81
N LYS A 75 -8.74 10.35 3.88
CA LYS A 75 -8.17 11.21 2.85
C LYS A 75 -7.68 10.43 1.63
N TYR A 76 -6.95 9.33 1.84
CA TYR A 76 -6.21 8.66 0.77
C TYR A 76 -6.95 7.43 0.20
N ALA A 77 -7.67 6.66 1.03
CA ALA A 77 -8.37 5.46 0.57
C ALA A 77 -9.43 5.74 -0.53
N PRO A 78 -10.24 6.82 -0.48
CA PRO A 78 -11.15 7.14 -1.59
C PRO A 78 -10.44 7.43 -2.91
N ILE A 79 -9.24 8.01 -2.86
CA ILE A 79 -8.44 8.31 -4.06
C ILE A 79 -7.95 7.01 -4.70
N ILE A 80 -7.49 6.07 -3.88
CA ILE A 80 -7.02 4.75 -4.34
C ILE A 80 -8.19 3.92 -4.91
N GLU A 81 -9.34 3.91 -4.23
CA GLU A 81 -10.58 3.30 -4.75
C GLU A 81 -10.99 3.86 -6.12
N ARG A 82 -10.87 5.19 -6.31
CA ARG A 82 -11.13 5.82 -7.60
C ARG A 82 -10.15 5.32 -8.67
N PHE A 83 -8.86 5.19 -8.36
CA PHE A 83 -7.90 4.67 -9.35
C PHE A 83 -8.19 3.21 -9.75
N LEU A 84 -8.61 2.37 -8.80
CA LEU A 84 -9.03 0.99 -9.10
C LEU A 84 -10.31 0.95 -9.96
N LEU A 85 -11.24 1.89 -9.73
CA LEU A 85 -12.44 2.05 -10.54
C LEU A 85 -12.15 2.48 -11.98
N GLU A 86 -11.22 3.42 -12.16
CA GLU A 86 -10.87 3.95 -13.49
C GLU A 86 -10.29 2.89 -14.42
N ASN A 87 -9.69 1.83 -13.89
CA ASN A 87 -9.21 0.69 -14.68
C ASN A 87 -10.31 -0.35 -14.98
N GLY A 88 -11.57 0.09 -15.10
CA GLY A 88 -12.70 -0.77 -15.45
C GLY A 88 -13.10 -1.78 -14.37
N ASN A 89 -12.73 -1.54 -13.11
CA ASN A 89 -13.03 -2.42 -11.97
C ASN A 89 -12.47 -3.85 -12.10
N ASN A 90 -11.35 -4.01 -12.81
CA ASN A 90 -10.66 -5.30 -12.93
C ASN A 90 -9.82 -5.68 -11.68
N GLY A 91 -9.81 -4.80 -10.66
CA GLY A 91 -9.12 -5.00 -9.39
C GLY A 91 -7.62 -4.72 -9.43
N LEU A 92 -7.12 -4.02 -10.45
CA LEU A 92 -5.74 -3.55 -10.58
C LEU A 92 -5.71 -2.06 -10.94
N PHE A 93 -4.57 -1.40 -10.73
CA PHE A 93 -4.41 0.02 -11.07
C PHE A 93 -4.21 0.28 -12.56
N SER A 94 -3.63 -0.67 -13.30
CA SER A 94 -3.46 -0.53 -14.74
C SER A 94 -3.37 -1.87 -15.45
N GLY A 95 -4.02 -1.96 -16.62
CA GLY A 95 -4.01 -3.16 -17.46
C GLY A 95 -4.55 -4.39 -16.74
N ASP A 96 -4.26 -5.58 -17.27
CA ASP A 96 -4.78 -6.86 -16.77
C ASP A 96 -3.78 -7.68 -15.94
N ARG A 97 -2.56 -7.15 -15.76
CA ARG A 97 -1.45 -7.84 -15.08
C ARG A 97 -1.02 -7.09 -13.84
N GLU A 98 -0.60 -7.81 -12.81
CA GLU A 98 -0.15 -7.20 -11.57
C GLU A 98 1.16 -6.45 -11.78
N THR A 99 1.16 -5.20 -11.37
CA THR A 99 2.28 -4.27 -11.45
C THR A 99 2.94 -4.10 -10.07
N TRP A 100 4.07 -3.40 -10.04
CA TRP A 100 4.74 -3.09 -8.78
C TRP A 100 3.89 -2.22 -7.84
N VAL A 101 3.04 -1.35 -8.39
CA VAL A 101 2.17 -0.45 -7.61
C VAL A 101 1.07 -1.25 -6.91
N ASP A 102 0.50 -2.26 -7.58
CA ASP A 102 -0.50 -3.14 -6.98
C ASP A 102 0.07 -3.86 -5.75
N ILE A 103 1.31 -4.36 -5.87
CA ILE A 103 2.02 -5.02 -4.77
C ILE A 103 2.34 -4.04 -3.65
N PHE A 104 2.83 -2.85 -3.99
CA PHE A 104 3.20 -1.82 -3.02
C PHE A 104 1.98 -1.30 -2.23
N ALA A 105 0.87 -1.05 -2.91
CA ALA A 105 -0.39 -0.66 -2.27
C ALA A 105 -0.94 -1.78 -1.39
N ALA A 106 -0.99 -3.02 -1.88
CA ALA A 106 -1.51 -4.16 -1.11
C ALA A 106 -0.74 -4.34 0.21
N GLU A 107 0.59 -4.34 0.17
CA GLU A 107 1.40 -4.45 1.39
C GLU A 107 1.16 -3.24 2.31
N THR A 108 1.11 -2.03 1.76
CA THR A 108 0.90 -0.79 2.54
C THR A 108 -0.44 -0.79 3.27
N PHE A 109 -1.54 -1.12 2.60
CA PHE A 109 -2.88 -1.12 3.19
C PHE A 109 -3.12 -2.34 4.08
N SER A 110 -2.47 -3.48 3.82
CA SER A 110 -2.56 -4.66 4.71
C SER A 110 -2.05 -4.38 6.12
N LYS A 111 -1.07 -3.49 6.28
CA LYS A 111 -0.57 -3.09 7.60
C LYS A 111 -1.62 -2.39 8.46
N LEU A 112 -2.61 -1.74 7.85
CA LEU A 112 -3.71 -1.11 8.58
C LEU A 112 -4.65 -2.15 9.17
N THR A 113 -4.94 -3.22 8.42
CA THR A 113 -5.78 -4.32 8.89
C THR A 113 -5.05 -5.18 9.93
N ASP A 114 -3.74 -5.37 9.78
CA ASP A 114 -2.92 -6.14 10.73
C ASP A 114 -2.65 -5.39 12.05
N TYR A 115 -2.40 -4.08 11.98
CA TYR A 115 -1.88 -3.32 13.12
C TYR A 115 -2.70 -2.12 13.56
N ALA A 116 -3.61 -1.59 12.74
CA ALA A 116 -4.38 -0.42 13.11
C ALA A 116 -5.74 -0.77 13.70
N SER A 117 -6.64 -1.22 12.85
CA SER A 117 -7.95 -1.73 13.25
C SER A 117 -8.49 -2.60 12.13
N HIS A 118 -9.17 -3.68 12.48
CA HIS A 118 -9.71 -4.61 11.49
C HIS A 118 -10.76 -3.94 10.58
N ASP A 119 -11.47 -2.95 11.11
CA ASP A 119 -12.54 -2.20 10.43
C ASP A 119 -12.03 -1.01 9.59
N ALA A 120 -10.73 -0.70 9.61
CA ALA A 120 -10.17 0.49 8.98
C ALA A 120 -10.39 0.55 7.46
N LEU A 121 -10.60 -0.60 6.82
CA LEU A 121 -10.82 -0.70 5.37
C LEU A 121 -12.23 -1.20 5.00
N ASP A 122 -13.16 -1.34 5.96
CA ASP A 122 -14.50 -1.89 5.68
C ASP A 122 -15.32 -1.05 4.71
N ALA A 123 -15.07 0.26 4.69
CA ALA A 123 -15.68 1.18 3.72
C ALA A 123 -15.08 1.05 2.29
N TYR A 124 -13.98 0.33 2.12
CA TYR A 124 -13.15 0.32 0.90
C TYR A 124 -12.95 -1.11 0.36
N PRO A 125 -14.00 -1.74 -0.19
CA PRO A 125 -13.98 -3.15 -0.58
C PRO A 125 -13.04 -3.46 -1.75
N ARG A 126 -12.72 -2.50 -2.64
CA ARG A 126 -11.80 -2.76 -3.76
C ARG A 126 -10.37 -2.81 -3.28
N ILE A 127 -10.00 -2.00 -2.29
CA ILE A 127 -8.70 -2.10 -1.63
C ILE A 127 -8.55 -3.47 -0.95
N GLN A 128 -9.59 -3.94 -0.26
CA GLN A 128 -9.56 -5.30 0.34
C GLN A 128 -9.44 -6.39 -0.73
N ALA A 129 -10.13 -6.24 -1.86
CA ALA A 129 -10.03 -7.17 -2.99
C ALA A 129 -8.63 -7.18 -3.59
N LEU A 130 -7.99 -6.01 -3.73
CA LEU A 130 -6.61 -5.87 -4.19
C LEU A 130 -5.64 -6.60 -3.25
N ILE A 131 -5.74 -6.36 -1.93
CA ILE A 131 -4.91 -7.05 -0.91
C ILE A 131 -5.07 -8.56 -1.05
N THR A 132 -6.31 -9.03 -1.08
CA THR A 132 -6.63 -10.46 -1.20
C THR A 132 -6.05 -11.06 -2.48
N ARG A 133 -6.17 -10.36 -3.62
CA ARG A 133 -5.65 -10.81 -4.91
C ARG A 133 -4.13 -10.94 -4.87
N ILE A 134 -3.43 -9.92 -4.40
CA ILE A 134 -1.97 -9.90 -4.35
C ILE A 134 -1.42 -10.92 -3.35
N HIS A 135 -2.00 -11.02 -2.16
CA HIS A 135 -1.54 -11.98 -1.14
C HIS A 135 -1.80 -13.44 -1.52
N ASN A 136 -2.74 -13.69 -2.46
CA ASN A 136 -2.98 -15.03 -3.00
C ASN A 136 -2.02 -15.43 -4.12
N ILE A 137 -1.17 -14.53 -4.63
CA ILE A 137 -0.14 -14.89 -5.62
C ILE A 137 0.81 -15.92 -4.97
N PRO A 138 1.01 -17.11 -5.56
CA PRO A 138 1.75 -18.21 -4.90
C PRO A 138 3.12 -17.80 -4.36
N ALA A 139 3.89 -17.04 -5.14
CA ALA A 139 5.21 -16.54 -4.73
C ALA A 139 5.14 -15.57 -3.54
N ILE A 140 4.14 -14.70 -3.50
CA ILE A 140 3.93 -13.75 -2.40
C ILE A 140 3.42 -14.49 -1.17
N LYS A 141 2.44 -15.38 -1.33
CA LYS A 141 1.90 -16.21 -0.25
C LYS A 141 2.98 -17.05 0.42
N GLU A 142 3.84 -17.68 -0.37
CA GLU A 142 4.97 -18.45 0.14
C GLU A 142 5.97 -17.55 0.88
N HIS A 143 6.24 -16.36 0.36
CA HIS A 143 7.11 -15.38 1.04
C HIS A 143 6.50 -14.92 2.37
N ILE A 144 5.21 -14.59 2.41
CA ILE A 144 4.48 -14.17 3.61
C ILE A 144 4.48 -15.29 4.67
N ALA A 145 4.35 -16.56 4.25
CA ALA A 145 4.40 -17.70 5.17
C ALA A 145 5.80 -17.94 5.76
N LYS A 146 6.87 -17.63 5.00
CA LYS A 146 8.27 -17.85 5.42
C LYS A 146 8.89 -16.63 6.12
N ARG A 147 8.39 -15.42 5.88
CA ARG A 147 8.98 -14.20 6.44
C ARG A 147 8.80 -14.17 7.96
N LYS A 148 9.81 -13.64 8.67
CA LYS A 148 9.72 -13.48 10.12
C LYS A 148 8.70 -12.37 10.45
N PRO A 149 7.80 -12.59 11.43
CA PRO A 149 6.89 -11.54 11.86
C PRO A 149 7.71 -10.36 12.38
N THR A 150 7.50 -9.19 11.78
CA THR A 150 8.20 -7.96 12.14
C THR A 150 7.15 -6.88 12.40
N PRO A 151 7.10 -6.30 13.61
CA PRO A 151 6.21 -5.19 13.92
C PRO A 151 6.74 -3.88 13.32
N ALA A 152 6.86 -3.80 11.99
CA ALA A 152 7.12 -2.60 11.17
C ALA A 152 7.26 -2.96 9.69
#